data_AF-A0A938BFD5-F1
#
_entry.id   AF-A0A938BFD5-F1
#
_cell.length_a   1.000
_cell.length_b   1.000
_cell.length_c   1.000
_cell.angle_alpha   90.00
_cell.angle_beta   90.00
_cell.angle_gamma   90.00
#
_symmetry.space_group_name_H-M   'P 1'
#
loop_
_entity.id
_entity.type
_entity.pdbx_description
1 polymer ?
#
loop_
_entity_poly.entity_id
_entity_poly.type
_entity_poly.pdbx_seq_one_letter_code
_entity_poly.pdbx_strand_id
1 'polypeptide(L)'
;MVQTLITQNWYKKLVNDCKTIITSAVSISRWSLVEGYWKLGERIEQEVRSRPINLIQLFQALGESISKCSKSTFYYSHQFYLKYPDLNKLDELREEEGITWTKIITQYLPALTDEEIKQAETKQLPPTLNFINNDFRKADIEENSIDCIITDPPYPQEFLSLWKDLGEFAYKVLKPSGFLIAYSGQYHLPKVFELLNGQLEYVWTMAILLPGSTQIINARNLMCGWKPILIYCKPPFRKLNTFYDVITSPQGEKQYHNWQQSEGGVRKLIEIFSNEGDIILDPFSGVGTFPKVAYEMKRQAIGIEIDKISHLKAINRI
;
A
#
# COMPACT_ATOMS: atom_id res chain seq x y z
N MET A 1 37.93 21.47 -13.08
CA MET A 1 37.02 22.61 -13.30
C MET A 1 35.72 22.48 -12.50
N VAL A 2 34.88 21.46 -12.71
CA VAL A 2 33.61 21.30 -11.97
C VAL A 2 33.81 21.08 -10.45
N GLN A 3 34.78 20.26 -10.04
CA GLN A 3 35.10 20.06 -8.62
C GLN A 3 35.58 21.35 -7.91
N THR A 4 36.21 22.26 -8.65
CA THR A 4 36.69 23.55 -8.14
C THR A 4 35.56 24.56 -7.96
N LEU A 5 34.44 24.40 -8.66
CA LEU A 5 33.23 25.21 -8.55
C LEU A 5 32.39 24.84 -7.33
N ILE A 6 32.21 23.54 -7.07
CA ILE A 6 31.34 23.02 -6.02
C ILE A 6 31.80 23.43 -4.61
N THR A 7 33.10 23.67 -4.43
CA THR A 7 33.67 24.12 -3.16
C THR A 7 33.47 25.61 -2.89
N GLN A 8 33.08 26.41 -3.89
CA GLN A 8 32.96 27.87 -3.77
C GLN A 8 31.67 28.27 -3.05
N ASN A 9 31.76 29.23 -2.13
CA ASN A 9 30.63 29.67 -1.30
C ASN A 9 29.47 30.28 -2.12
N TRP A 10 29.78 31.05 -3.17
CA TRP A 10 28.73 31.61 -4.04
C TRP A 10 27.96 30.50 -4.79
N TYR A 11 28.64 29.41 -5.15
CA TYR A 11 28.02 28.26 -5.83
C TYR A 11 27.10 27.50 -4.86
N LYS A 12 27.54 27.28 -3.61
CA LYS A 12 26.68 26.70 -2.57
C LYS A 12 25.43 27.54 -2.32
N LYS A 13 25.57 28.87 -2.31
CA LYS A 13 24.43 29.80 -2.21
C LYS A 13 23.50 29.68 -3.41
N LEU A 14 24.05 29.69 -4.63
CA LEU A 14 23.27 29.49 -5.86
C LEU A 14 22.50 28.16 -5.85
N VAL A 15 23.14 27.06 -5.42
CA VAL A 15 22.47 25.75 -5.29
C VAL A 15 21.32 25.82 -4.29
N ASN A 16 21.50 26.52 -3.16
CA ASN A 16 20.44 26.73 -2.20
C ASN A 16 19.27 27.54 -2.80
N ASP A 17 19.58 28.65 -3.47
CA ASP A 17 18.57 29.49 -4.12
C ASP A 17 17.79 28.70 -5.18
N CYS A 18 18.48 27.93 -6.02
CA CYS A 18 17.85 27.02 -6.99
C CYS A 18 16.96 25.97 -6.32
N LYS A 19 17.42 25.35 -5.23
CA LYS A 19 16.62 24.38 -4.46
C LYS A 19 15.36 25.03 -3.90
N THR A 20 15.46 26.24 -3.35
CA THR A 20 14.32 26.99 -2.83
C THR A 20 13.31 27.30 -3.93
N ILE A 21 13.76 27.83 -5.07
CA ILE A 21 12.89 28.16 -6.22
C ILE A 21 12.13 26.91 -6.69
N ILE A 22 12.83 25.80 -6.90
CA ILE A 22 12.23 24.54 -7.37
C ILE A 22 11.22 24.02 -6.34
N THR A 23 11.60 24.01 -5.06
CA THR A 23 10.74 23.52 -3.97
C THR A 23 9.46 24.34 -3.87
N SER A 24 9.56 25.67 -3.93
CA SER A 24 8.38 26.55 -3.92
C SER A 24 7.47 26.32 -5.13
N ALA A 25 8.03 26.21 -6.33
CA ALA A 25 7.23 25.98 -7.54
C ALA A 25 6.49 24.64 -7.51
N VAL A 26 7.16 23.57 -7.05
CA VAL A 26 6.55 22.24 -6.89
C VAL A 26 5.46 22.26 -5.83
N SER A 27 5.69 22.94 -4.70
CA SER A 27 4.70 23.08 -3.62
C SER A 27 3.43 23.77 -4.10
N ILE A 28 3.56 24.89 -4.82
CA ILE A 28 2.43 25.62 -5.41
C ILE A 28 1.63 24.71 -6.36
N SER A 29 2.31 24.03 -7.28
CA SER A 29 1.64 23.15 -8.25
C SER A 29 0.88 22.00 -7.59
N ARG A 30 1.46 21.38 -6.55
CA ARG A 30 0.79 20.32 -5.78
C ARG A 30 -0.44 20.85 -5.07
N TRP A 31 -0.35 22.02 -4.46
CA TRP A 31 -1.48 22.63 -3.77
C TRP A 31 -2.62 23.00 -4.71
N SER A 32 -2.33 23.57 -5.87
CA SER A 32 -3.36 23.87 -6.88
C SER A 32 -4.14 22.63 -7.31
N LEU A 33 -3.48 21.47 -7.37
CA LEU A 33 -4.16 20.20 -7.65
C LEU A 33 -5.07 19.77 -6.50
N VAL A 34 -4.60 19.87 -5.25
CA VAL A 34 -5.39 19.56 -4.04
C VAL A 34 -6.63 20.45 -3.97
N GLU A 35 -6.47 21.76 -4.14
CA GLU A 35 -7.57 22.73 -4.15
C GLU A 35 -8.57 22.42 -5.28
N GLY A 36 -8.08 22.08 -6.48
CA GLY A 36 -8.93 21.67 -7.59
C GLY A 36 -9.80 20.45 -7.27
N TYR A 37 -9.22 19.43 -6.65
CA TYR A 37 -9.97 18.23 -6.23
C TYR A 37 -10.91 18.49 -5.05
N TRP A 38 -10.60 19.44 -4.18
CA TRP A 38 -11.52 19.89 -3.14
C TRP A 38 -12.75 20.57 -3.72
N LYS A 39 -12.56 21.54 -4.65
CA LYS A 39 -13.67 22.25 -5.35
C LYS A 39 -14.54 21.28 -6.13
N LEU A 40 -13.94 20.23 -6.70
CA LEU A 40 -14.68 19.16 -7.36
C LEU A 40 -15.61 18.45 -6.35
N GLY A 41 -15.12 18.15 -5.15
CA GLY A 41 -15.91 17.55 -4.08
C GLY A 41 -17.06 18.43 -3.60
N GLU A 42 -16.79 19.72 -3.40
CA GLU A 42 -17.80 20.74 -3.04
C GLU A 42 -18.94 20.75 -4.06
N ARG A 43 -18.61 20.81 -5.36
CA ARG A 43 -19.62 20.86 -6.42
C ARG A 43 -20.48 19.60 -6.48
N ILE A 44 -19.89 18.43 -6.25
CA ILE A 44 -20.63 17.16 -6.16
C ILE A 44 -21.59 17.21 -4.97
N GLU A 45 -21.12 17.61 -3.79
CA GLU A 45 -21.93 17.63 -2.57
C GLU A 45 -23.12 18.59 -2.69
N GLN A 46 -22.96 19.73 -3.36
CA GLN A 46 -24.08 20.64 -3.67
C GLN A 46 -25.20 19.94 -4.46
N GLU A 47 -24.86 19.01 -5.36
CA GLU A 47 -25.83 18.26 -6.15
C GLU A 47 -26.48 17.12 -5.35
N VAL A 48 -25.69 16.44 -4.52
CA VAL A 48 -26.16 15.34 -3.68
C VAL A 48 -27.11 15.85 -2.59
N ARG A 49 -26.90 17.07 -2.09
CA ARG A 49 -27.82 17.70 -1.13
C ARG A 49 -29.15 18.14 -1.74
N SER A 50 -29.15 18.51 -3.03
CA SER A 50 -30.35 19.04 -3.69
C SER A 50 -31.32 17.93 -4.12
N ARG A 51 -30.86 16.68 -4.22
CA ARG A 51 -31.68 15.53 -4.64
C ARG A 51 -31.08 14.20 -4.18
N PRO A 52 -31.92 13.21 -3.83
CA PRO A 52 -31.45 11.87 -3.50
C PRO A 52 -30.83 11.23 -4.75
N ILE A 53 -29.51 10.99 -4.71
CA ILE A 53 -28.74 10.37 -5.79
C ILE A 53 -27.97 9.17 -5.24
N ASN A 54 -27.98 8.05 -5.97
CA ASN A 54 -27.07 6.95 -5.69
C ASN A 54 -25.64 7.33 -6.08
N LEU A 55 -24.78 7.57 -5.08
CA LEU A 55 -23.39 8.02 -5.29
C LEU A 55 -22.56 7.07 -6.15
N ILE A 56 -22.78 5.76 -6.05
CA ILE A 56 -22.03 4.76 -6.83
C ILE A 56 -22.31 4.93 -8.32
N GLN A 57 -23.60 5.07 -8.67
CA GLN A 57 -24.04 5.31 -10.04
C GLN A 57 -23.60 6.68 -10.55
N LEU A 58 -23.68 7.72 -9.71
CA LEU A 58 -23.23 9.07 -10.05
C LEU A 58 -21.74 9.09 -10.42
N PHE A 59 -20.86 8.54 -9.57
CA PHE A 59 -19.42 8.55 -9.82
C PHE A 59 -19.04 7.71 -11.04
N GLN A 60 -19.77 6.63 -11.31
CA GLN A 60 -19.59 5.86 -12.52
C GLN A 60 -19.95 6.68 -13.76
N ALA A 61 -21.13 7.29 -13.78
CA ALA A 61 -21.59 8.11 -14.90
C ALA A 61 -20.67 9.32 -15.15
N LEU A 62 -20.17 9.98 -14.08
CA LEU A 62 -19.20 11.06 -14.18
C LEU A 62 -17.87 10.60 -14.76
N GLY A 63 -17.37 9.42 -14.34
CA GLY A 63 -16.15 8.82 -14.87
C GLY A 63 -16.26 8.45 -16.36
N GLU A 64 -17.42 7.97 -16.80
CA GLU A 64 -17.69 7.67 -18.20
C GLU A 64 -17.83 8.96 -19.04
N SER A 65 -18.39 10.02 -18.46
CA SER A 65 -18.65 11.29 -19.15
C SER A 65 -17.42 12.20 -19.24
N ILE A 66 -16.48 12.09 -18.29
CA ILE A 66 -15.30 12.96 -18.19
C ILE A 66 -14.05 12.11 -18.43
N SER A 67 -13.61 12.04 -19.68
CA SER A 67 -12.48 11.20 -20.15
C SER A 67 -11.12 11.45 -19.49
N LYS A 68 -11.00 12.51 -18.67
CA LYS A 68 -9.77 12.88 -17.96
C LYS A 68 -9.77 12.52 -16.47
N CYS A 69 -10.88 12.03 -15.91
CA CYS A 69 -11.02 11.74 -14.49
C CYS A 69 -11.63 10.36 -14.24
N SER A 70 -11.03 9.58 -13.34
CA SER A 70 -11.56 8.26 -12.97
C SER A 70 -12.72 8.37 -11.99
N LYS A 71 -13.56 7.32 -11.90
CA LYS A 71 -14.58 7.17 -10.85
C LYS A 71 -14.00 7.41 -9.44
N SER A 72 -12.80 6.89 -9.18
CA SER A 72 -12.13 7.03 -7.88
C SER A 72 -11.80 8.48 -7.55
N THR A 73 -11.44 9.29 -8.56
CA THR A 73 -11.18 10.72 -8.37
C THR A 73 -12.42 11.43 -7.82
N PHE A 74 -13.60 11.20 -8.41
CA PHE A 74 -14.84 11.81 -7.92
C PHE A 74 -15.20 11.35 -6.51
N TYR A 75 -15.06 10.05 -6.24
CA TYR A 75 -15.28 9.50 -4.90
C TYR A 75 -14.38 10.17 -3.85
N TYR A 76 -13.06 10.19 -4.07
CA TYR A 76 -12.13 10.77 -3.10
C TYR A 76 -12.27 12.28 -2.98
N SER A 77 -12.55 12.99 -4.07
CA SER A 77 -12.86 14.43 -4.03
C SER A 77 -14.08 14.71 -3.16
N HIS A 78 -15.16 13.96 -3.33
CA HIS A 78 -16.36 14.10 -2.50
C HIS A 78 -16.09 13.81 -1.03
N GLN A 79 -15.38 12.71 -0.73
CA GLN A 79 -14.96 12.39 0.64
C GLN A 79 -14.03 13.46 1.24
N PHE A 80 -13.16 14.04 0.43
CA PHE A 80 -12.24 15.09 0.87
C PHE A 80 -13.00 16.32 1.34
N TYR A 81 -13.96 16.79 0.55
CA TYR A 81 -14.80 17.93 0.90
C TYR A 81 -15.67 17.64 2.13
N LEU A 82 -16.27 16.44 2.22
CA LEU A 82 -17.07 16.06 3.39
C LEU A 82 -16.26 16.10 4.68
N LYS A 83 -14.99 15.64 4.63
CA LYS A 83 -14.09 15.66 5.78
C LYS A 83 -13.59 17.06 6.12
N TYR A 84 -13.25 17.85 5.10
CA TYR A 84 -12.71 19.20 5.25
C TYR A 84 -13.58 20.21 4.51
N PRO A 85 -14.78 20.55 5.01
CA PRO A 85 -15.69 21.48 4.33
C PRO A 85 -15.19 22.93 4.29
N ASP A 86 -14.11 23.23 5.03
CA ASP A 86 -13.40 24.50 5.01
C ASP A 86 -11.92 24.22 4.70
N LEU A 87 -11.47 24.66 3.53
CA LEU A 87 -10.12 24.41 3.03
C LEU A 87 -9.05 25.13 3.88
N ASN A 88 -9.40 26.22 4.59
CA ASN A 88 -8.44 26.95 5.44
C ASN A 88 -7.95 26.09 6.60
N LYS A 89 -8.73 25.09 7.03
CA LYS A 89 -8.33 24.10 8.05
C LYS A 89 -7.19 23.18 7.59
N LEU A 90 -6.84 23.23 6.30
CA LEU A 90 -5.74 22.47 5.71
C LEU A 90 -4.50 23.34 5.50
N ASP A 91 -4.54 24.65 5.78
CA ASP A 91 -3.36 25.52 5.68
C ASP A 91 -2.25 25.07 6.65
N GLU A 92 -2.62 24.54 7.82
CA GLU A 92 -1.67 23.90 8.75
C GLU A 92 -0.97 22.68 8.10
N LEU A 93 -1.72 21.84 7.36
CA LEU A 93 -1.16 20.70 6.62
C LEU A 93 -0.37 21.12 5.37
N ARG A 94 -0.65 22.31 4.82
CA ARG A 94 0.08 22.92 3.70
C ARG A 94 1.46 23.39 4.14
N GLU A 95 1.57 23.94 5.35
CA GLU A 95 2.83 24.41 5.92
C GLU A 95 3.71 23.26 6.42
N GLU A 96 3.12 22.18 6.95
CA GLU A 96 3.90 21.16 7.64
C GLU A 96 4.67 20.17 6.75
N GLU A 97 4.19 19.67 5.60
CA GLU A 97 5.03 18.73 4.82
C GLU A 97 4.48 18.41 3.42
N GLY A 98 4.77 19.25 2.42
CA GLY A 98 4.71 18.88 1.00
C GLY A 98 3.48 18.07 0.57
N ILE A 99 2.29 18.42 1.07
CA ILE A 99 1.07 17.63 0.93
C ILE A 99 0.72 17.40 -0.54
N THR A 100 0.34 16.17 -0.88
CA THR A 100 -0.04 15.77 -2.23
C THR A 100 -1.43 15.16 -2.22
N TRP A 101 -2.10 15.16 -3.37
CA TRP A 101 -3.38 14.46 -3.54
C TRP A 101 -3.29 12.97 -3.14
N THR A 102 -2.17 12.31 -3.47
CA THR A 102 -1.92 10.92 -3.06
C THR A 102 -1.86 10.78 -1.54
N LYS A 103 -1.11 11.64 -0.83
CA LYS A 103 -1.06 11.63 0.65
C LYS A 103 -2.47 11.83 1.23
N ILE A 104 -3.25 12.78 0.69
CA ILE A 104 -4.64 13.01 1.11
C ILE A 104 -5.49 11.75 0.98
N ILE A 105 -5.43 11.08 -0.17
CA ILE A 105 -6.17 9.82 -0.38
C ILE A 105 -5.71 8.74 0.58
N THR A 106 -4.40 8.53 0.73
CA THR A 106 -3.88 7.35 1.44
C THR A 106 -3.89 7.51 2.95
N GLN A 107 -3.61 8.71 3.45
CA GLN A 107 -3.47 8.98 4.89
C GLN A 107 -4.71 9.64 5.48
N TYR A 108 -5.47 10.41 4.70
CA TYR A 108 -6.55 11.22 5.24
C TYR A 108 -7.95 10.76 4.81
N LEU A 109 -8.09 9.85 3.82
CA LEU A 109 -9.39 9.47 3.26
C LEU A 109 -9.58 7.97 2.93
N PRO A 110 -10.84 7.51 2.81
CA PRO A 110 -11.96 8.03 3.61
C PRO A 110 -11.55 7.96 5.08
N ALA A 111 -11.81 9.02 5.84
CA ALA A 111 -11.56 8.97 7.27
C ALA A 111 -12.59 8.06 7.92
N LEU A 112 -12.16 7.36 8.96
CA LEU A 112 -13.10 6.68 9.83
C LEU A 112 -13.90 7.75 10.58
N THR A 113 -15.21 7.52 10.73
CA THR A 113 -16.03 8.32 11.64
C THR A 113 -15.60 8.07 13.10
N ASP A 114 -15.93 8.96 14.02
CA ASP A 114 -15.66 8.74 15.46
C ASP A 114 -16.29 7.42 15.96
N GLU A 115 -17.44 7.04 15.39
CA GLU A 115 -18.09 5.75 15.66
C GLU A 115 -17.25 4.58 15.16
N GLU A 116 -16.71 4.65 13.94
CA GLU A 116 -15.85 3.61 13.38
C GLU A 116 -14.51 3.50 14.11
N ILE A 117 -13.94 4.62 14.57
CA ILE A 117 -12.73 4.63 15.41
C ILE A 117 -13.03 3.95 16.75
N LYS A 118 -14.11 4.36 17.43
CA LYS A 118 -14.52 3.78 18.71
C LYS A 118 -14.84 2.29 18.57
N GLN A 119 -15.48 1.91 17.47
CA GLN A 119 -15.74 0.51 17.16
C GLN A 119 -14.44 -0.27 17.04
N ALA A 120 -13.47 0.21 16.25
CA ALA A 120 -12.18 -0.46 16.11
C ALA A 120 -11.41 -0.55 17.43
N GLU A 121 -11.32 0.54 18.19
CA GLU A 121 -10.57 0.60 19.46
C GLU A 121 -11.19 -0.29 20.56
N THR A 122 -12.49 -0.58 20.49
CA THR A 122 -13.19 -1.45 21.46
C THR A 122 -13.41 -2.88 20.95
N LYS A 123 -13.09 -3.17 19.69
CA LYS A 123 -13.32 -4.49 19.08
C LYS A 123 -12.36 -5.52 19.67
N GLN A 124 -12.93 -6.58 20.23
CA GLN A 124 -12.15 -7.75 20.61
C GLN A 124 -11.94 -8.64 19.38
N LEU A 125 -10.68 -8.78 18.97
CA LEU A 125 -10.30 -9.69 17.90
C LEU A 125 -10.27 -11.14 18.40
N PRO A 126 -10.50 -12.13 17.52
CA PRO A 126 -10.26 -13.53 17.82
C PRO A 126 -8.82 -13.76 18.30
N PRO A 127 -8.56 -14.71 19.21
CA PRO A 127 -7.19 -14.96 19.73
C PRO A 127 -6.16 -15.29 18.66
N THR A 128 -6.60 -15.81 17.51
CA THR A 128 -5.76 -16.20 16.38
C THR A 128 -5.48 -15.06 15.40
N LEU A 129 -6.00 -13.85 15.64
CA LEU A 129 -5.80 -12.70 14.76
C LEU A 129 -5.40 -11.47 15.58
N ASN A 130 -4.24 -10.91 15.25
CA ASN A 130 -3.69 -9.74 15.92
C ASN A 130 -3.34 -8.65 14.89
N PHE A 131 -3.65 -7.40 15.22
CA PHE A 131 -3.18 -6.23 14.46
C PHE A 131 -2.36 -5.34 15.41
N ILE A 132 -1.20 -4.89 14.95
CA ILE A 132 -0.27 -4.05 15.71
C ILE A 132 -0.10 -2.72 14.97
N ASN A 133 -0.41 -1.61 15.63
CA ASN A 133 -0.11 -0.28 15.09
C ASN A 133 1.31 0.15 15.48
N ASN A 134 2.29 -0.17 14.65
CA ASN A 134 3.69 0.18 14.90
C ASN A 134 4.49 0.14 13.60
N ASP A 135 5.71 0.67 13.65
CA ASP A 135 6.75 0.34 12.68
C ASP A 135 7.17 -1.12 12.89
N PHE A 136 7.15 -1.95 11.84
CA PHE A 136 7.51 -3.37 11.96
C PHE A 136 8.92 -3.59 12.51
N ARG A 137 9.83 -2.63 12.29
CA ARG A 137 11.21 -2.67 12.82
C ARG A 137 11.26 -2.57 14.34
N LYS A 138 10.18 -2.07 14.95
CA LYS A 138 10.01 -1.88 16.40
C LYS A 138 8.93 -2.79 16.99
N ALA A 139 8.31 -3.65 16.17
CA ALA A 139 7.29 -4.57 16.65
C ALA A 139 7.94 -5.68 17.48
N ASP A 140 7.33 -5.96 18.63
CA ASP A 140 7.79 -7.03 19.53
C ASP A 140 7.22 -8.37 19.04
N ILE A 141 7.98 -9.04 18.18
CA ILE A 141 7.68 -10.37 17.65
C ILE A 141 8.79 -11.30 18.08
N GLU A 142 8.41 -12.43 18.68
CA GLU A 142 9.34 -13.46 19.13
C GLU A 142 10.17 -14.01 17.96
N GLU A 143 11.46 -14.23 18.20
CA GLU A 143 12.35 -14.81 17.20
C GLU A 143 11.94 -16.25 16.85
N ASN A 144 12.06 -16.65 15.59
CA ASN A 144 11.70 -18.00 15.15
C ASN A 144 10.26 -18.42 15.50
N SER A 145 9.30 -17.50 15.49
CA SER A 145 7.90 -17.77 15.83
C SER A 145 6.99 -17.86 14.61
N ILE A 146 7.34 -17.21 13.50
CA ILE A 146 6.50 -17.05 12.32
C ILE A 146 6.75 -18.16 11.30
N ASP A 147 5.70 -18.80 10.80
CA ASP A 147 5.81 -19.86 9.80
C ASP A 147 5.97 -19.30 8.38
N CYS A 148 5.25 -18.22 8.06
CA CYS A 148 5.30 -17.58 6.75
C CYS A 148 5.05 -16.07 6.85
N ILE A 149 5.82 -15.27 6.10
CA ILE A 149 5.54 -13.86 5.86
C ILE A 149 4.96 -13.72 4.47
N ILE A 150 3.79 -13.11 4.35
CA ILE A 150 3.18 -12.78 3.05
C ILE A 150 2.82 -11.29 3.06
N THR A 151 3.39 -10.52 2.15
CA THR A 151 3.34 -9.06 2.25
C THR A 151 3.49 -8.33 0.92
N ASP A 152 3.04 -7.07 0.88
CA ASP A 152 3.15 -6.15 -0.26
C ASP A 152 3.86 -4.84 0.15
N PRO A 153 5.22 -4.84 0.21
CA PRO A 153 5.99 -3.68 0.62
C PRO A 153 5.90 -2.52 -0.39
N PRO A 154 6.23 -1.28 0.01
CA PRO A 154 6.29 -0.15 -0.92
C PRO A 154 7.40 -0.31 -1.98
N TYR A 155 7.06 -0.03 -3.25
CA TYR A 155 7.96 -0.16 -4.41
C TYR A 155 8.76 1.10 -4.82
N PRO A 156 8.30 2.35 -4.55
CA PRO A 156 9.02 3.54 -5.00
C PRO A 156 10.48 3.62 -4.49
N GLN A 157 11.33 4.33 -5.23
CA GLN A 157 12.77 4.41 -4.97
C GLN A 157 13.10 4.87 -3.54
N GLU A 158 12.32 5.81 -3.01
CA GLU A 158 12.47 6.37 -1.67
C GLU A 158 12.30 5.34 -0.54
N PHE A 159 11.64 4.21 -0.81
CA PHE A 159 11.40 3.15 0.16
C PHE A 159 12.33 1.94 0.00
N LEU A 160 13.32 1.99 -0.90
CA LEU A 160 14.22 0.86 -1.14
C LEU A 160 14.95 0.41 0.13
N SER A 161 15.31 1.31 1.04
CA SER A 161 15.95 0.92 2.30
C SER A 161 15.10 -0.03 3.16
N LEU A 162 13.77 0.06 3.07
CA LEU A 162 12.85 -0.80 3.82
C LEU A 162 12.93 -2.27 3.39
N TRP A 163 13.39 -2.56 2.18
CA TRP A 163 13.57 -3.94 1.71
C TRP A 163 14.71 -4.65 2.44
N LYS A 164 15.78 -3.91 2.79
CA LYS A 164 16.85 -4.45 3.63
C LYS A 164 16.34 -4.74 5.04
N ASP A 165 15.65 -3.75 5.63
CA ASP A 165 15.05 -3.88 6.96
C ASP A 165 14.05 -5.06 7.00
N LEU A 166 13.28 -5.27 5.94
CA LEU A 166 12.37 -6.41 5.78
C LEU A 166 13.14 -7.74 5.76
N GLY A 167 14.24 -7.84 5.02
CA GLY A 167 15.06 -9.06 4.97
C GLY A 167 15.63 -9.44 6.34
N GLU A 168 16.19 -8.46 7.06
CA GLU A 168 16.73 -8.63 8.41
C GLU A 168 15.63 -9.01 9.42
N PHE A 169 14.49 -8.31 9.37
CA PHE A 169 13.32 -8.61 10.21
C PHE A 169 12.75 -10.00 9.93
N ALA A 170 12.57 -10.35 8.65
CA ALA A 170 12.08 -11.67 8.25
C ALA A 170 13.02 -12.78 8.72
N TYR A 171 14.35 -12.60 8.58
CA TYR A 171 15.31 -13.56 9.11
C TYR A 171 15.20 -13.72 10.63
N LYS A 172 14.99 -12.64 11.38
CA LYS A 172 14.81 -12.71 12.84
C LYS A 172 13.57 -13.51 13.24
N VAL A 173 12.42 -13.20 12.66
CA VAL A 173 11.12 -13.70 13.16
C VAL A 173 10.67 -15.02 12.53
N LEU A 174 11.11 -15.34 11.31
CA LEU A 174 10.76 -16.61 10.66
C LEU A 174 11.38 -17.78 11.42
N LYS A 175 10.61 -18.85 11.58
CA LYS A 175 11.13 -20.18 11.93
C LYS A 175 12.18 -20.63 10.90
N PRO A 176 13.14 -21.49 11.28
CA PRO A 176 13.97 -22.19 10.30
C PRO A 176 13.08 -22.84 9.23
N SER A 177 13.47 -22.70 7.96
CA SER A 177 12.69 -23.13 6.80
C SER A 177 11.37 -22.39 6.53
N GLY A 178 11.09 -21.32 7.26
CA GLY A 178 9.98 -20.39 7.00
C GLY A 178 10.21 -19.59 5.72
N PHE A 179 9.12 -19.14 5.10
CA PHE A 179 9.15 -18.42 3.83
C PHE A 179 8.81 -16.94 3.97
N LEU A 180 9.50 -16.10 3.21
CA LEU A 180 9.10 -14.73 2.90
C LEU A 180 8.58 -14.68 1.46
N ILE A 181 7.32 -14.29 1.33
CA ILE A 181 6.58 -14.12 0.08
C ILE A 181 6.26 -12.64 -0.09
N ALA A 182 7.04 -11.94 -0.90
CA ALA A 182 6.97 -10.48 -1.04
C ALA A 182 6.58 -10.07 -2.46
N TYR A 183 5.48 -9.34 -2.61
CA TYR A 183 5.14 -8.69 -3.87
C TYR A 183 6.14 -7.57 -4.17
N SER A 184 6.57 -7.42 -5.43
CA SER A 184 7.50 -6.37 -5.84
C SER A 184 7.08 -5.73 -7.15
N GLY A 185 7.64 -4.55 -7.46
CA GLY A 185 7.64 -3.98 -8.81
C GLY A 185 8.87 -4.43 -9.62
N GLN A 186 8.83 -4.35 -10.96
CA GLN A 186 10.01 -4.64 -11.78
C GLN A 186 11.02 -3.49 -11.88
N TYR A 187 10.61 -2.24 -11.63
CA TYR A 187 11.43 -1.06 -11.95
C TYR A 187 12.78 -1.02 -11.22
N HIS A 188 12.80 -1.43 -9.94
CA HIS A 188 14.01 -1.51 -9.10
C HIS A 188 14.35 -2.95 -8.70
N LEU A 189 13.83 -3.95 -9.41
CA LEU A 189 13.90 -5.35 -9.02
C LEU A 189 15.34 -5.87 -8.79
N PRO A 190 16.35 -5.55 -9.61
CA PRO A 190 17.73 -5.95 -9.33
C PRO A 190 18.25 -5.45 -7.97
N LYS A 191 17.85 -4.23 -7.57
CA LYS A 191 18.23 -3.68 -6.26
C LYS A 191 17.47 -4.34 -5.13
N VAL A 192 16.20 -4.70 -5.33
CA VAL A 192 15.43 -5.47 -4.35
C VAL A 192 16.08 -6.84 -4.10
N PHE A 193 16.53 -7.54 -5.15
CA PHE A 193 17.31 -8.78 -4.99
C PHE A 193 18.56 -8.53 -4.14
N GLU A 194 19.36 -7.52 -4.46
CA GLU A 194 20.56 -7.20 -3.69
C GLU A 194 20.28 -6.92 -2.20
N LEU A 195 19.15 -6.28 -1.88
CA LEU A 195 18.80 -5.88 -0.52
C LEU A 195 18.20 -7.02 0.32
N LEU A 196 17.49 -7.96 -0.31
CA LEU A 196 16.94 -9.14 0.35
C LEU A 196 17.96 -10.29 0.42
N ASN A 197 18.84 -10.39 -0.56
CA ASN A 197 19.93 -11.36 -0.56
C ASN A 197 20.84 -11.08 0.64
N GLY A 198 21.04 -12.10 1.47
CA GLY A 198 21.80 -11.97 2.71
C GLY A 198 21.65 -13.23 3.53
N GLN A 199 20.94 -13.13 4.65
CA GLN A 199 20.67 -14.26 5.53
C GLN A 199 19.50 -15.15 5.06
N LEU A 200 18.68 -14.62 4.14
CA LEU A 200 17.64 -15.38 3.46
C LEU A 200 18.18 -15.93 2.14
N GLU A 201 17.76 -17.14 1.79
CA GLU A 201 18.06 -17.78 0.52
C GLU A 201 16.97 -17.47 -0.50
N TYR A 202 17.35 -16.96 -1.66
CA TYR A 202 16.44 -16.81 -2.79
C TYR A 202 16.01 -18.20 -3.30
N VAL A 203 14.71 -18.41 -3.45
CA VAL A 203 14.14 -19.68 -3.92
C VAL A 203 13.65 -19.55 -5.35
N TRP A 204 12.74 -18.61 -5.60
CA TRP A 204 12.09 -18.46 -6.91
C TRP A 204 11.37 -17.10 -7.05
N THR A 205 10.95 -16.78 -8.27
CA THR A 205 10.08 -15.63 -8.56
C THR A 205 8.84 -16.11 -9.30
N MET A 206 7.68 -15.91 -8.67
CA MET A 206 6.37 -16.13 -9.28
C MET A 206 5.87 -14.88 -10.01
N ALA A 207 4.90 -15.04 -10.90
CA ALA A 207 4.21 -13.94 -11.57
C ALA A 207 2.73 -13.91 -11.18
N ILE A 208 2.24 -12.75 -10.74
CA ILE A 208 0.79 -12.49 -10.67
C ILE A 208 0.36 -11.64 -11.85
N LEU A 209 -0.49 -12.20 -12.71
CA LEU A 209 -1.08 -11.52 -13.84
C LEU A 209 -2.27 -10.69 -13.37
N LEU A 210 -2.30 -9.42 -13.79
CA LEU A 210 -3.35 -8.46 -13.45
C LEU A 210 -4.03 -7.98 -14.73
N PRO A 211 -4.81 -8.84 -15.42
CA PRO A 211 -5.47 -8.47 -16.66
C PRO A 211 -6.35 -7.22 -16.46
N GLY A 212 -6.23 -6.26 -17.39
CA GLY A 212 -6.91 -4.95 -17.37
C GLY A 212 -6.48 -3.95 -16.29
N SER A 213 -5.48 -4.28 -15.47
CA SER A 213 -4.82 -3.36 -14.54
C SER A 213 -3.40 -3.06 -15.02
N THR A 214 -3.26 -2.76 -16.32
CA THR A 214 -1.95 -2.48 -16.91
C THR A 214 -1.47 -1.09 -16.51
N GLN A 215 -0.30 -1.03 -15.88
CA GLN A 215 0.32 0.25 -15.52
C GLN A 215 1.29 0.68 -16.62
N ILE A 216 1.08 1.86 -17.19
CA ILE A 216 2.03 2.45 -18.14
C ILE A 216 3.22 3.00 -17.36
N ILE A 217 4.41 2.46 -17.64
CA ILE A 217 5.67 2.93 -17.08
C ILE A 217 6.30 3.87 -18.11
N ASN A 218 5.88 5.14 -18.09
CA ASN A 218 6.29 6.15 -19.08
C ASN A 218 7.82 6.28 -19.20
N ALA A 219 8.54 6.21 -18.08
CA ALA A 219 10.01 6.29 -18.05
C ALA A 219 10.74 5.14 -18.77
N ARG A 220 10.02 4.08 -19.15
CA ARG A 220 10.51 2.92 -19.91
C ARG A 220 9.67 2.59 -21.13
N ASN A 221 8.65 3.41 -21.42
CA ASN A 221 7.70 3.24 -22.51
C ASN A 221 7.14 1.81 -22.64
N LEU A 222 6.64 1.25 -21.55
CA LEU A 222 6.06 -0.10 -21.53
C LEU A 222 4.78 -0.15 -20.70
N MET A 223 3.93 -1.13 -21.01
CA MET A 223 2.75 -1.47 -20.22
C MET A 223 3.08 -2.68 -19.34
N CYS A 224 3.12 -2.48 -18.02
CA CYS A 224 3.32 -3.57 -17.08
C CYS A 224 2.01 -4.31 -16.84
N GLY A 225 1.97 -5.61 -17.17
CA GLY A 225 0.78 -6.46 -17.05
C GLY A 225 0.83 -7.52 -15.94
N TRP A 226 1.94 -7.60 -15.21
CA TRP A 226 2.13 -8.56 -14.12
C TRP A 226 3.08 -8.02 -13.07
N LYS A 227 2.97 -8.51 -11.84
CA LYS A 227 3.90 -8.19 -10.76
C LYS A 227 4.69 -9.43 -10.33
N PRO A 228 6.01 -9.32 -10.06
CA PRO A 228 6.76 -10.39 -9.44
C PRO A 228 6.33 -10.59 -7.98
N ILE A 229 6.28 -11.86 -7.57
CA ILE A 229 6.20 -12.28 -6.18
C ILE A 229 7.50 -13.03 -5.88
N LEU A 230 8.32 -12.48 -4.99
CA LEU A 230 9.62 -13.01 -4.63
C LEU A 230 9.47 -14.02 -3.50
N ILE A 231 10.12 -15.17 -3.65
CA ILE A 231 10.12 -16.24 -2.66
C ILE A 231 11.52 -16.36 -2.10
N TYR A 232 11.63 -16.15 -0.80
CA TYR A 232 12.83 -16.36 -0.02
C TYR A 232 12.55 -17.34 1.11
N CYS A 233 13.58 -18.07 1.54
CA CYS A 233 13.50 -19.01 2.65
C CYS A 233 14.55 -18.65 3.70
N LYS A 234 14.17 -18.74 4.98
CA LYS A 234 15.16 -18.77 6.05
C LYS A 234 15.80 -20.17 6.07
N PRO A 235 17.13 -20.30 5.97
CA PRO A 235 17.78 -21.61 5.94
C PRO A 235 17.45 -22.49 7.15
N PRO A 236 17.45 -23.82 7.00
CA PRO A 236 17.66 -24.56 5.75
C PRO A 236 16.42 -24.55 4.85
N PHE A 237 16.59 -24.68 3.54
CA PHE A 237 15.47 -24.80 2.61
C PHE A 237 14.58 -26.03 2.89
N ARG A 238 13.27 -25.82 2.99
CA ARG A 238 12.26 -26.89 3.01
C ARG A 238 11.61 -27.03 1.64
N LYS A 239 11.60 -28.23 1.10
CA LYS A 239 10.93 -28.52 -0.17
C LYS A 239 9.41 -28.34 -0.04
N LEU A 240 8.82 -27.61 -0.98
CA LEU A 240 7.37 -27.45 -1.14
C LEU A 240 6.80 -28.52 -2.09
N ASN A 241 5.48 -28.74 -2.01
CA ASN A 241 4.76 -29.45 -3.06
C ASN A 241 4.85 -28.65 -4.37
N THR A 242 4.80 -29.34 -5.50
CA THR A 242 4.83 -28.69 -6.81
C THR A 242 3.65 -27.71 -6.94
N PHE A 243 3.96 -26.45 -7.24
CA PHE A 243 2.98 -25.40 -7.48
C PHE A 243 3.23 -24.76 -8.86
N TYR A 244 2.19 -24.13 -9.41
CA TYR A 244 2.30 -23.35 -10.64
C TYR A 244 2.75 -21.93 -10.30
N ASP A 245 3.80 -21.45 -10.95
CA ASP A 245 4.47 -20.18 -10.62
C ASP A 245 3.74 -18.94 -11.16
N VAL A 246 2.64 -19.13 -11.89
CA VAL A 246 1.77 -18.04 -12.37
C VAL A 246 0.42 -18.07 -11.64
N ILE A 247 0.02 -16.92 -11.11
CA ILE A 247 -1.30 -16.68 -10.54
C ILE A 247 -2.04 -15.69 -11.45
N THR A 248 -3.21 -16.06 -11.95
CA THR A 248 -4.08 -15.15 -12.69
C THR A 248 -5.18 -14.68 -11.77
N SER A 249 -5.29 -13.38 -11.51
CA SER A 249 -6.51 -12.83 -10.90
C SER A 249 -7.60 -12.80 -12.01
N PRO A 250 -8.69 -13.58 -11.89
CA PRO A 250 -9.68 -13.66 -12.95
C PRO A 250 -10.42 -12.33 -13.13
N GLN A 251 -10.69 -11.97 -14.39
CA GLN A 251 -11.55 -10.83 -14.73
C GLN A 251 -13.01 -11.29 -14.82
N GLY A 252 -13.85 -10.77 -13.91
CA GLY A 252 -15.26 -10.45 -14.16
C GLY A 252 -16.23 -11.59 -14.53
N GLU A 253 -17.00 -12.04 -13.55
CA GLU A 253 -18.45 -12.13 -13.73
C GLU A 253 -19.13 -11.08 -12.84
N LYS A 254 -19.86 -10.19 -13.50
CA LYS A 254 -20.66 -9.12 -12.90
C LYS A 254 -21.84 -9.76 -12.16
N GLN A 255 -21.96 -9.54 -10.85
CA GLN A 255 -23.17 -8.94 -10.23
C GLN A 255 -23.12 -8.90 -8.69
N TYR A 256 -22.27 -9.69 -8.05
CA TYR A 256 -21.83 -9.52 -6.66
C TYR A 256 -20.34 -9.89 -6.63
N HIS A 257 -19.54 -9.47 -5.64
CA HIS A 257 -18.12 -9.91 -5.45
C HIS A 257 -16.97 -9.08 -6.07
N ASN A 258 -16.98 -7.74 -5.96
CA ASN A 258 -15.75 -6.93 -6.16
C ASN A 258 -14.65 -7.20 -5.11
N TRP A 259 -15.01 -7.79 -3.96
CA TRP A 259 -14.06 -8.04 -2.86
C TRP A 259 -13.38 -9.40 -2.90
N GLN A 260 -14.05 -10.46 -3.40
CA GLN A 260 -13.47 -11.81 -3.46
C GLN A 260 -12.48 -11.98 -4.62
N GLN A 261 -12.55 -11.15 -5.67
CA GLN A 261 -11.67 -11.29 -6.85
C GLN A 261 -10.21 -10.90 -6.57
N SER A 262 -9.95 -9.96 -5.65
CA SER A 262 -8.58 -9.59 -5.22
C SER A 262 -7.99 -10.58 -4.21
N GLU A 263 -8.83 -11.23 -3.40
CA GLU A 263 -8.39 -12.22 -2.39
C GLU A 263 -7.99 -13.57 -2.99
N GLY A 264 -8.47 -13.93 -4.18
CA GLY A 264 -8.19 -15.23 -4.80
C GLY A 264 -6.70 -15.53 -4.99
N GLY A 265 -5.91 -14.52 -5.38
CA GLY A 265 -4.45 -14.65 -5.48
C GLY A 265 -3.80 -14.85 -4.11
N VAL A 266 -4.27 -14.12 -3.10
CA VAL A 266 -3.78 -14.21 -1.71
C VAL A 266 -4.07 -15.59 -1.13
N ARG A 267 -5.28 -16.13 -1.33
CA ARG A 267 -5.66 -17.48 -0.89
C ARG A 267 -4.73 -18.55 -1.47
N LYS A 268 -4.43 -18.45 -2.77
CA LYS A 268 -3.51 -19.39 -3.44
C LYS A 268 -2.10 -19.33 -2.87
N LEU A 269 -1.59 -18.14 -2.52
CA LEU A 269 -0.29 -18.01 -1.84
C LEU A 269 -0.32 -18.65 -0.44
N ILE A 270 -1.34 -18.35 0.35
CA ILE A 270 -1.50 -18.93 1.70
C ILE A 270 -1.57 -20.46 1.63
N GLU A 271 -2.30 -21.02 0.66
CA GLU A 271 -2.41 -22.46 0.43
C GLU A 271 -1.07 -23.10 0.05
N ILE A 272 -0.26 -22.45 -0.79
CA ILE A 272 1.05 -22.97 -1.24
C ILE A 272 2.08 -22.96 -0.10
N PHE A 273 2.12 -21.88 0.69
CA PHE A 273 3.23 -21.59 1.61
C PHE A 273 2.93 -21.85 3.09
N SER A 274 1.71 -22.30 3.45
CA SER A 274 1.32 -22.55 4.85
C SER A 274 0.29 -23.68 4.99
N ASN A 275 0.14 -24.21 6.20
CA ASN A 275 -0.89 -25.16 6.63
C ASN A 275 -1.89 -24.50 7.60
N GLU A 276 -3.03 -25.16 7.85
CA GLU A 276 -3.95 -24.72 8.92
C GLU A 276 -3.20 -24.69 10.26
N GLY A 277 -3.43 -23.66 11.08
CA GLY A 277 -2.76 -23.44 12.35
C GLY A 277 -1.42 -22.68 12.30
N ASP A 278 -0.77 -22.61 11.13
CA ASP A 278 0.47 -21.84 10.93
C ASP A 278 0.25 -20.35 11.22
N ILE A 279 1.31 -19.65 11.62
CA ILE A 279 1.31 -18.21 11.88
C ILE A 279 1.78 -17.46 10.64
N ILE A 280 0.88 -16.65 10.06
CA ILE A 280 1.17 -15.76 8.94
C ILE A 280 1.36 -14.33 9.44
N LEU A 281 2.46 -13.70 9.03
CA LEU A 281 2.75 -12.30 9.34
C LEU A 281 2.74 -11.43 8.07
N ASP A 282 2.16 -10.25 8.19
CA ASP A 282 2.26 -9.18 7.19
C ASP A 282 2.79 -7.89 7.84
N PRO A 283 4.07 -7.53 7.63
CA PRO A 283 4.68 -6.33 8.21
C PRO A 283 4.25 -5.01 7.53
N PHE A 284 3.52 -5.07 6.41
CA PHE A 284 3.00 -3.92 5.66
C PHE A 284 1.49 -4.08 5.42
N SER A 285 0.76 -4.35 6.50
CA SER A 285 -0.59 -4.92 6.39
C SER A 285 -1.64 -3.99 5.80
N GLY A 286 -1.42 -2.67 5.79
CA GLY A 286 -2.37 -1.70 5.26
C GLY A 286 -3.74 -1.89 5.90
N VAL A 287 -4.74 -2.16 5.06
CA VAL A 287 -6.12 -2.44 5.48
C VAL A 287 -6.38 -3.92 5.83
N GLY A 288 -5.33 -4.73 6.02
CA GLY A 288 -5.41 -6.07 6.59
C GLY A 288 -5.88 -7.18 5.67
N THR A 289 -5.69 -7.08 4.35
CA THR A 289 -6.13 -8.12 3.41
C THR A 289 -5.44 -9.47 3.66
N PHE A 290 -4.11 -9.51 3.80
CA PHE A 290 -3.39 -10.77 4.02
C PHE A 290 -3.76 -11.41 5.37
N PRO A 291 -3.75 -10.70 6.51
CA PRO A 291 -4.14 -11.28 7.80
C PRO A 291 -5.60 -11.76 7.83
N LYS A 292 -6.55 -11.00 7.24
CA LYS A 292 -7.96 -11.40 7.14
C LYS A 292 -8.12 -12.72 6.39
N VAL A 293 -7.52 -12.84 5.20
CA VAL A 293 -7.63 -14.06 4.38
C VAL A 293 -6.94 -15.23 5.06
N ALA A 294 -5.79 -15.03 5.70
CA ALA A 294 -5.11 -16.06 6.49
C ALA A 294 -5.99 -16.58 7.62
N TYR A 295 -6.60 -15.67 8.39
CA TYR A 295 -7.55 -16.02 9.45
C TYR A 295 -8.76 -16.81 8.92
N GLU A 296 -9.39 -16.37 7.83
CA GLU A 296 -10.50 -17.09 7.19
C GLU A 296 -10.09 -18.48 6.68
N MET A 297 -8.81 -18.67 6.34
CA MET A 297 -8.23 -19.96 5.98
C MET A 297 -7.72 -20.74 7.19
N LYS A 298 -8.13 -20.39 8.41
CA LYS A 298 -7.77 -21.07 9.67
C LYS A 298 -6.28 -21.06 9.99
N ARG A 299 -5.57 -20.01 9.56
CA ARG A 299 -4.21 -19.71 10.06
C ARG A 299 -4.33 -18.73 11.23
N GLN A 300 -3.29 -18.68 12.05
CA GLN A 300 -3.07 -17.54 12.91
C GLN A 300 -2.49 -16.40 12.06
N ALA A 301 -2.84 -15.17 12.37
CA ALA A 301 -2.46 -14.04 11.54
C ALA A 301 -2.07 -12.81 12.37
N ILE A 302 -0.98 -12.16 11.95
CA ILE A 302 -0.48 -10.93 12.54
C ILE A 302 -0.32 -9.90 11.41
N GLY A 303 -0.95 -8.75 11.55
CA GLY A 303 -0.75 -7.60 10.67
C GLY A 303 -0.08 -6.45 11.41
N ILE A 304 1.00 -5.90 10.86
CA ILE A 304 1.64 -4.68 11.38
C ILE A 304 1.37 -3.56 10.39
N GLU A 305 0.95 -2.40 10.88
CA GLU A 305 0.73 -1.22 10.05
C GLU A 305 1.12 0.03 10.84
N ILE A 306 1.91 0.91 10.22
CA ILE A 306 2.39 2.14 10.85
C ILE A 306 1.31 3.23 10.80
N ASP A 307 0.51 3.29 9.73
CA ASP A 307 -0.59 4.22 9.57
C ASP A 307 -1.79 3.84 10.44
N LYS A 308 -2.11 4.68 11.44
CA LYS A 308 -3.18 4.41 12.39
C LYS A 308 -4.54 4.21 11.70
N ILE A 309 -4.84 4.94 10.63
CA ILE A 309 -6.14 4.86 9.95
C ILE A 309 -6.28 3.53 9.21
N SER A 310 -5.25 3.11 8.49
CA SER A 310 -5.21 1.83 7.79
C SER A 310 -5.31 0.66 8.78
N HIS A 311 -4.58 0.76 9.89
CA HIS A 311 -4.68 -0.18 11.01
C HIS A 311 -6.11 -0.31 11.55
N LEU A 312 -6.78 0.81 11.87
CA LEU A 312 -8.16 0.78 12.37
C LEU A 312 -9.15 0.25 11.32
N LYS A 313 -8.95 0.58 10.04
CA LYS A 313 -9.72 -0.02 8.93
C LYS A 313 -9.55 -1.53 8.85
N ALA A 314 -8.34 -2.04 9.10
CA ALA A 314 -8.07 -3.48 9.13
C ALA A 314 -8.88 -4.17 10.24
N ILE A 315 -8.91 -3.59 11.44
CA ILE A 315 -9.70 -4.09 12.57
C ILE A 315 -11.20 -4.09 12.24
N ASN A 316 -11.72 -3.01 11.64
CA ASN A 316 -13.14 -2.92 11.28
C ASN A 316 -13.59 -3.91 10.20
N ARG A 317 -12.66 -4.42 9.38
CA ARG A 317 -12.93 -5.40 8.32
C ARG A 317 -13.11 -6.85 8.78
N ILE A 318 -12.75 -7.14 10.04
CA ILE A 318 -12.88 -8.48 10.64
C ILE A 318 -14.32 -8.77 11.06
#